data_AF-A0A889XL05-F1
#
_entry.id   AF-A0A889XL05-F1
#
_cell.length_a   1.000
_cell.length_b   1.000
_cell.length_c   1.000
_cell.angle_alpha   90.00
_cell.angle_beta   90.00
_cell.angle_gamma   90.00
#
_symmetry.space_group_name_H-M   'P 1'
#
loop_
_entity.id
_entity.type
_entity.pdbx_description
1 polymer ?
#
loop_
_entity_poly.entity_id
_entity_poly.type
_entity_poly.pdbx_seq_one_letter_code
_entity_poly.pdbx_strand_id
1 'polypeptide(L)'
;MIVKFLPRPSIPTVCPQCFLRCVLQTLEIATMDDGKIDPARAASFFAEERDGEDVVEIATVCAQRDEDNHCEMAYNFLKCLFSMEIERNNKKTQT
;
A
#
# COMPACT_ATOMS: atom_id res chain seq x y z
N MET A 1 -28.43 0.71 1.06
CA MET A 1 -27.15 1.44 1.02
C MET A 1 -26.76 1.61 -0.44
N ILE A 2 -26.76 2.83 -0.96
CA ILE A 2 -26.29 3.11 -2.32
C ILE A 2 -24.80 3.44 -2.21
N VAL A 3 -23.94 2.53 -2.67
CA VAL A 3 -22.53 2.85 -2.92
C VAL A 3 -22.50 3.89 -4.04
N LYS A 4 -22.34 5.16 -3.67
CA LYS A 4 -22.03 6.23 -4.63
C LYS A 4 -20.62 5.94 -5.16
N PHE A 5 -20.55 5.35 -6.35
CA PHE A 5 -19.34 5.41 -7.15
C PHE A 5 -19.08 6.89 -7.47
N LEU A 6 -18.14 7.49 -6.74
CA LEU A 6 -17.59 8.80 -7.11
C LEU A 6 -17.04 8.69 -8.54
N PRO A 7 -17.22 9.71 -9.39
CA PRO A 7 -16.67 9.68 -10.74
C PRO A 7 -15.16 9.48 -10.63
N ARG A 8 -14.65 8.36 -11.17
CA ARG A 8 -13.21 8.09 -11.18
C ARG A 8 -12.54 9.24 -11.92
N PRO A 9 -11.56 9.93 -11.32
CA PRO A 9 -10.78 10.91 -12.05
C PRO A 9 -10.16 10.21 -13.27
N SER A 10 -10.21 10.86 -14.42
CA SER A 10 -9.52 10.40 -15.63
C SER A 10 -8.02 10.48 -15.37
N ILE A 11 -7.44 9.39 -14.85
CA ILE A 11 -6.02 9.31 -14.48
C ILE A 11 -5.20 9.33 -15.78
N PRO A 12 -4.35 10.35 -16.01
CA PRO A 12 -3.41 10.30 -17.12
C PRO A 12 -2.49 9.09 -16.91
N THR A 13 -2.44 8.21 -17.90
CA THR A 13 -1.64 6.96 -17.97
C THR A 13 -0.12 7.15 -17.88
N VAL A 14 0.36 8.36 -17.54
CA VAL A 14 1.75 8.77 -17.73
C VAL A 14 2.66 8.37 -16.56
N CYS A 15 2.12 7.93 -15.41
CA CYS A 15 2.96 7.43 -14.31
C CYS A 15 2.26 6.31 -13.51
N PRO A 16 2.64 5.03 -13.73
CA PRO A 16 2.13 3.90 -12.95
C PRO A 16 2.33 4.07 -11.43
N GLN A 17 3.41 4.74 -11.01
CA GLN A 17 3.68 5.02 -9.59
C GLN A 17 2.61 5.97 -9.00
N CYS A 18 2.19 7.00 -9.75
CA CYS A 18 1.13 7.90 -9.29
C CYS A 18 -0.25 7.26 -9.32
N PHE A 19 -0.48 6.28 -10.21
CA PHE A 19 -1.69 5.45 -10.15
C PHE A 19 -1.77 4.70 -8.81
N LEU A 20 -0.66 4.10 -8.36
CA LEU A 20 -0.61 3.41 -7.07
C LEU A 20 -0.87 4.36 -5.90
N ARG A 21 -0.30 5.58 -5.92
CA ARG A 21 -0.64 6.62 -4.95
C ARG A 21 -2.14 6.89 -4.92
N CYS A 22 -2.77 7.08 -6.09
CA CYS A 22 -4.22 7.33 -6.18
C CYS A 22 -5.04 6.18 -5.59
N VAL A 23 -4.63 4.93 -5.84
CA VAL A 23 -5.29 3.76 -5.25
C VAL A 23 -5.16 3.79 -3.72
N LEU A 24 -3.94 3.99 -3.19
CA LEU A 24 -3.72 4.06 -1.74
C LEU A 24 -4.51 5.18 -1.08
N GLN A 25 -4.62 6.34 -1.73
CA GLN A 25 -5.45 7.46 -1.25
C GLN A 25 -6.95 7.12 -1.27
N THR A 26 -7.42 6.44 -2.32
CA THR A 26 -8.82 6.01 -2.43
C THR A 26 -9.19 4.99 -1.35
N LEU A 27 -8.22 4.17 -0.93
CA LEU A 27 -8.36 3.19 0.15
C LEU A 27 -8.12 3.81 1.55
N GLU A 28 -7.84 5.11 1.61
CA GLU A 28 -7.48 5.84 2.83
C GLU A 28 -6.21 5.31 3.51
N ILE A 29 -5.38 4.56 2.78
CA ILE A 29 -4.08 4.05 3.25
C ILE A 29 -3.02 5.16 3.19
N ALA A 30 -3.09 6.04 2.19
CA ALA A 30 -2.23 7.21 2.10
C ALA A 30 -3.06 8.48 2.24
N THR A 31 -2.53 9.47 2.93
CA THR A 31 -3.18 10.79 3.03
C THR A 31 -3.18 11.51 1.67
N MET A 32 -4.20 12.35 1.46
CA MET A 32 -4.35 13.09 0.22
C MET A 32 -3.23 14.12 0.00
N ASP A 33 -2.85 14.81 1.09
CA ASP A 33 -2.03 16.02 1.02
C ASP A 33 -0.53 15.77 1.19
N ASP A 34 -0.12 15.00 2.19
CA ASP A 34 1.29 14.77 2.55
C ASP A 34 1.80 13.36 2.20
N GLY A 35 0.95 12.52 1.61
CA GLY A 35 1.30 11.16 1.18
C GLY A 35 1.61 10.19 2.31
N LYS A 36 1.53 10.59 3.59
CA LYS A 36 1.82 9.72 4.72
C LYS A 36 0.98 8.45 4.66
N ILE A 37 1.65 7.32 4.83
CA ILE A 37 1.04 6.01 4.82
C ILE A 37 0.59 5.66 6.22
N ASP A 38 -0.66 5.22 6.36
CA ASP A 38 -1.24 4.62 7.55
C ASP A 38 -0.98 3.11 7.51
N PRO A 39 -0.03 2.59 8.31
CA PRO A 39 0.33 1.18 8.32
C PRO A 39 -0.80 0.30 8.86
N ALA A 40 -1.62 0.81 9.78
CA ALA A 40 -2.72 0.07 10.36
C ALA A 40 -3.85 -0.11 9.33
N ARG A 41 -4.15 0.94 8.56
CA ARG A 41 -5.11 0.86 7.45
C ARG A 41 -4.62 -0.07 6.36
N ALA A 42 -3.33 0.01 5.99
CA ALA A 42 -2.73 -0.91 5.04
C ALA A 42 -2.84 -2.36 5.52
N ALA A 43 -2.47 -2.64 6.77
CA ALA A 43 -2.56 -3.97 7.34
C ALA A 43 -3.99 -4.49 7.34
N SER A 44 -4.98 -3.69 7.74
CA SER A 44 -6.39 -4.07 7.69
C SER A 44 -6.86 -4.42 6.27
N PHE A 45 -6.34 -3.76 5.24
CA PHE A 45 -6.71 -4.03 3.85
C PHE A 45 -6.01 -5.26 3.28
N PHE A 46 -4.74 -5.47 3.63
CA PHE A 46 -3.91 -6.57 3.11
C PHE A 46 -3.89 -7.82 4.01
N ALA A 47 -4.66 -7.84 5.10
CA ALA A 47 -4.72 -8.96 6.05
C ALA A 47 -5.68 -10.08 5.65
N GLU A 48 -6.40 -10.00 4.53
CA GLU A 48 -7.20 -11.14 4.06
C GLU A 48 -6.24 -12.34 3.80
N GLU A 49 -6.32 -13.35 4.68
CA GLU A 49 -5.47 -14.56 4.83
C GLU A 49 -4.24 -14.52 5.76
N ARG A 50 -3.96 -13.41 6.46
CA ARG A 50 -2.78 -13.32 7.35
C ARG A 50 -3.19 -13.31 8.83
N ASP A 51 -2.41 -13.97 9.69
CA ASP A 51 -2.43 -13.67 11.13
C ASP A 51 -2.05 -12.19 11.28
N GLY A 52 -3.02 -11.36 11.66
CA GLY A 52 -3.00 -9.92 11.45
C GLY A 52 -1.85 -9.15 12.12
N GLU A 53 -1.17 -9.77 13.10
CA GLU A 53 -0.06 -9.14 13.84
C GLU A 53 1.19 -8.93 12.97
N ASP A 54 1.53 -9.87 12.09
CA ASP A 54 2.74 -9.77 11.25
C ASP A 54 2.60 -8.68 10.17
N VAL A 55 1.37 -8.39 9.74
CA VAL A 55 1.11 -7.45 8.62
C VAL A 55 1.30 -6.01 9.05
N VAL A 56 0.92 -5.68 10.27
CA VAL A 56 1.07 -4.34 10.84
C VAL A 56 2.54 -4.00 11.01
N GLU A 57 3.36 -4.93 11.51
CA GLU A 57 4.80 -4.72 11.69
C GLU A 57 5.47 -4.48 10.33
N ILE A 58 5.19 -5.35 9.35
CA ILE A 58 5.72 -5.23 7.98
C ILE A 58 5.29 -3.89 7.35
N ALA A 59 4.01 -3.54 7.43
CA ALA A 59 3.51 -2.28 6.90
C ALA A 59 4.16 -1.08 7.59
N THR A 60 4.42 -1.17 8.90
CA THR A 60 5.09 -0.10 9.66
C THR A 60 6.53 0.09 9.19
N VAL A 61 7.28 -1.00 9.01
CA VAL A 61 8.64 -0.94 8.45
C VAL A 61 8.64 -0.36 7.04
N CYS A 62 7.71 -0.82 6.19
CA CYS A 62 7.60 -0.34 4.81
C CYS A 62 7.13 1.12 4.71
N ALA A 63 6.48 1.68 5.74
CA ALA A 63 6.01 3.06 5.77
C ALA A 63 7.05 4.06 6.29
N GLN A 64 8.12 3.60 6.96
CA GLN A 64 9.23 4.46 7.42
C GLN A 64 10.15 4.82 6.26
N ARG A 65 9.68 5.70 5.38
CA ARG A 65 10.40 6.13 4.19
C ARG A 65 10.30 7.64 4.02
N ASP A 66 11.36 8.24 3.50
CA ASP A 66 11.50 9.70 3.38
C ASP A 66 11.79 10.07 1.92
N GLU A 67 10.91 9.63 1.01
CA GLU A 67 11.01 10.03 -0.40
C GLU A 67 10.36 11.39 -0.65
N ASP A 68 11.06 12.25 -1.37
CA ASP A 68 10.56 13.58 -1.78
C ASP A 68 9.33 13.50 -2.70
N ASN A 69 9.15 12.37 -3.40
CA ASN A 69 8.05 12.16 -4.35
C ASN A 69 7.04 11.15 -3.80
N HIS A 70 5.81 11.61 -3.51
CA HIS A 70 4.73 10.77 -2.99
C HIS A 70 4.31 9.62 -3.92
N CYS A 71 4.49 9.74 -5.24
CA CYS A 71 4.24 8.63 -6.17
C CYS A 71 5.30 7.53 -6.01
N GLU A 72 6.56 7.93 -5.85
CA GLU A 72 7.67 7.01 -5.60
C GLU A 72 7.52 6.32 -4.24
N MET A 73 7.18 7.08 -3.21
CA MET A 73 6.86 6.55 -1.88
C MET A 73 5.75 5.48 -1.95
N ALA A 74 4.65 5.74 -2.67
CA ALA A 74 3.56 4.77 -2.84
C ALA A 74 4.03 3.49 -3.55
N TYR A 75 4.85 3.64 -4.59
CA TYR A 75 5.44 2.50 -5.31
C TYR A 75 6.38 1.69 -4.41
N ASN A 76 7.28 2.36 -3.68
CA ASN A 76 8.26 1.71 -2.83
C ASN A 76 7.64 1.04 -1.60
N PHE A 77 6.57 1.62 -1.06
CA PHE A 77 5.77 0.99 0.00
C PHE A 77 5.20 -0.36 -0.46
N LEU A 78 4.50 -0.38 -1.61
CA LEU A 78 3.91 -1.61 -2.15
C LEU A 78 4.98 -2.62 -2.54
N LYS A 79 6.09 -2.15 -3.14
CA LYS A 79 7.24 -3.01 -3.46
C LYS A 79 7.79 -3.68 -2.20
N CYS A 80 8.00 -2.93 -1.12
CA CYS A 80 8.45 -3.47 0.16
C CYS A 80 7.48 -4.51 0.71
N LEU A 81 6.18 -4.18 0.75
CA LEU A 81 5.14 -5.06 1.26
C LEU A 81 5.10 -6.41 0.52
N PHE A 82 5.14 -6.37 -0.81
CA PHE A 82 5.11 -7.59 -1.64
C PHE A 82 6.44 -8.33 -1.63
N SER A 83 7.59 -7.65 -1.59
CA SER A 83 8.90 -8.32 -1.49
C SER A 83 9.00 -9.15 -0.21
N MET A 84 8.56 -8.60 0.92
CA MET A 84 8.57 -9.34 2.19
C MET A 84 7.62 -10.55 2.18
N GLU A 85 6.49 -10.44 1.48
CA GLU A 85 5.58 -11.58 1.27
C GLU A 85 6.20 -12.67 0.39
N ILE A 86 6.84 -12.30 -0.72
CA ILE A 86 7.53 -13.25 -1.60
C ILE A 86 8.63 -13.99 -0.85
N GLU A 87 9.46 -13.27 -0.09
CA GLU A 87 10.53 -13.89 0.70
C GLU A 87 10.00 -14.84 1.77
N ARG A 88 8.89 -14.48 2.42
CA ARG A 88 8.24 -15.35 3.41
C ARG A 88 7.68 -16.63 2.78
N ASN A 89 7.00 -16.51 1.63
CA ASN A 89 6.44 -17.67 0.94
C ASN A 89 7.54 -18.60 0.40
N ASN A 90 8.64 -18.05 -0.11
CA ASN A 90 9.80 -18.83 -0.49
C ASN A 90 10.40 -19.62 0.68
N LYS A 91 10.45 -19.04 1.89
CA LYS A 91 10.91 -19.73 3.11
C LYS A 91 9.96 -20.86 3.54
N LYS A 92 8.63 -20.64 3.46
CA LYS A 92 7.62 -21.68 3.78
C LYS A 92 7.66 -22.88 2.84
N THR A 93 8.14 -22.72 1.61
CA THR A 93 8.18 -23.80 0.60
C THR A 93 9.47 -24.63 0.65
N GLN A 94 10.47 -24.21 1.45
CA GLN A 94 11.74 -24.93 1.67
C GLN A 94 11.77 -25.74 2.96
N THR A 95 10.63 -25.88 3.65
CA THR A 95 10.47 -26.73 4.85
C THR A 95 9.46 -27.83 4.54
#